data_AF-A0A3G6RVD0-F1
#
_entry.id   AF-A0A3G6RVD0-F1
#
_cell.length_a   1.000
_cell.length_b   1.000
_cell.length_c   1.000
_cell.angle_alpha   90.00
_cell.angle_beta   90.00
_cell.angle_gamma   90.00
#
_symmetry.space_group_name_H-M   'P 1'
#
loop_
_entity.id
_entity.type
_entity.pdbx_description
1 polymer ?
#
loop_
_entity_poly.entity_id
_entity_poly.type
_entity_poly.pdbx_seq_one_letter_code
_entity_poly.pdbx_strand_id
1 'polypeptide(L)'
;MSQIAINTSQNVNINFNTASVGERMLAFIIDLLIRVAYVVIVLYLFFNILDLGYLLNGLDNWSVMAVYIILTFPTYIYPLVLESLMEGQTPGKKLMKIRVVKIDGYQASFGDYLIRWVFRLIDVSFAGVVGLISMIVSKNNQRLGDIASGTAVISLKNNINISHTILENINDDYIPSFPQVIALSDNDMRIIKDNYTKAVKADDRQIISKLSNKIKSILKLEIDPTKMTEKQFINVIIKDYNYYTGKDK
;
A
#
# COMPACT_ATOMS: atom_id res chain seq x y z
N MET A 1 -11.58 7.15 -2.97
CA MET A 1 -10.68 6.07 -3.41
C MET A 1 -11.55 4.95 -3.94
N SER A 2 -11.34 4.49 -5.18
CA SER A 2 -12.11 3.35 -5.74
C SER A 2 -11.63 2.06 -5.07
N GLN A 3 -12.57 1.22 -4.65
CA GLN A 3 -12.30 -0.07 -4.02
C GLN A 3 -12.71 -1.19 -4.98
N ILE A 4 -11.90 -2.25 -5.03
CA ILE A 4 -12.22 -3.46 -5.77
C ILE A 4 -12.44 -4.60 -4.78
N ALA A 5 -13.61 -5.22 -4.85
CA ALA A 5 -13.91 -6.44 -4.13
C ALA A 5 -13.27 -7.62 -4.87
N ILE A 6 -12.38 -8.32 -4.18
CA ILE A 6 -11.69 -9.50 -4.70
C ILE A 6 -12.25 -10.71 -3.98
N ASN A 7 -12.85 -11.64 -4.72
CA ASN A 7 -13.29 -12.92 -4.19
C ASN A 7 -12.07 -13.83 -4.06
N THR A 8 -11.80 -14.29 -2.85
CA THR A 8 -10.75 -15.29 -2.62
C THR A 8 -11.26 -16.71 -2.92
N SER A 9 -10.35 -17.68 -3.03
CA SER A 9 -10.69 -19.11 -3.22
C SER A 9 -11.54 -19.71 -2.09
N GLN A 10 -11.55 -19.05 -0.93
CA GLN A 10 -12.39 -19.40 0.22
C GLN A 10 -13.76 -18.71 0.17
N ASN A 11 -14.13 -18.14 -0.98
CA ASN A 11 -15.37 -17.37 -1.19
C ASN A 11 -15.53 -16.19 -0.21
N VAL A 12 -14.42 -15.62 0.26
CA VAL A 12 -14.41 -14.41 1.09
C VAL A 12 -14.11 -13.20 0.22
N ASN A 13 -14.97 -12.18 0.31
CA ASN A 13 -14.79 -10.90 -0.36
C ASN A 13 -13.88 -9.99 0.46
N ILE A 14 -12.72 -9.64 -0.10
CA ILE A 14 -11.80 -8.68 0.49
C ILE A 14 -11.79 -7.42 -0.37
N ASN A 15 -12.08 -6.28 0.26
CA ASN A 15 -12.06 -4.98 -0.41
C ASN A 15 -10.64 -4.41 -0.39
N PHE A 16 -10.03 -4.29 -1.56
CA PHE A 16 -8.74 -3.63 -1.72
C PHE A 16 -8.93 -2.22 -2.28
N ASN A 17 -8.09 -1.29 -1.82
CA ASN A 17 -8.02 0.02 -2.45
C ASN A 17 -7.32 -0.12 -3.81
N THR A 18 -7.97 0.32 -4.89
CA THR A 18 -7.35 0.37 -6.21
C THR A 18 -6.25 1.43 -6.22
N ALA A 19 -5.15 1.16 -6.93
CA ALA A 19 -4.10 2.14 -7.12
C ALA A 19 -4.65 3.33 -7.93
N SER A 20 -4.39 4.54 -7.45
CA SER A 20 -4.79 5.76 -8.14
C SER A 20 -4.05 5.92 -9.47
N VAL A 21 -4.64 6.67 -10.41
CA VAL A 21 -4.00 7.00 -11.69
C VAL A 21 -2.65 7.69 -11.46
N GLY A 22 -2.58 8.60 -10.48
CA GLY A 22 -1.33 9.29 -10.10
C GLY A 22 -0.24 8.34 -9.61
N GLU A 23 -0.56 7.38 -8.75
CA GLU A 23 0.41 6.38 -8.28
C GLU A 23 0.93 5.51 -9.43
N ARG A 24 0.05 5.15 -10.38
CA ARG A 24 0.44 4.41 -11.58
C ARG A 24 1.31 5.25 -12.52
N MET A 25 1.05 6.55 -12.65
CA MET A 25 1.88 7.47 -13.44
C MET A 25 3.27 7.65 -12.82
N LEU A 26 3.35 7.86 -11.50
CA LEU A 26 4.63 7.97 -10.81
C LEU A 26 5.45 6.67 -10.91
N ALA A 27 4.81 5.51 -10.74
CA ALA A 27 5.47 4.23 -10.95
C ALA A 27 6.02 4.10 -12.39
N PHE A 28 5.25 4.55 -13.39
CA PHE A 28 5.69 4.55 -14.79
C PHE A 28 6.87 5.50 -15.04
N ILE A 29 6.88 6.69 -14.42
CA ILE A 29 7.99 7.65 -14.53
C ILE A 29 9.27 7.06 -13.92
N ILE A 30 9.18 6.43 -12.75
CA ILE A 30 10.33 5.78 -12.12
C ILE A 30 10.86 4.66 -13.02
N ASP A 31 9.97 3.79 -13.53
CA ASP A 31 10.37 2.74 -14.47
C ASP A 31 10.91 3.30 -15.79
N LEU A 32 10.46 4.48 -16.23
CA LEU A 32 11.02 5.18 -17.40
C LEU A 32 12.44 5.66 -17.13
N LEU A 33 12.70 6.26 -15.97
CA LEU A 33 14.04 6.71 -15.57
C LEU A 33 15.03 5.55 -15.50
N ILE A 34 14.62 4.40 -14.94
CA ILE A 34 15.47 3.19 -14.89
C ILE A 34 15.82 2.72 -16.30
N ARG A 35 14.83 2.72 -17.21
CA ARG A 35 15.02 2.33 -18.62
C ARG A 35 15.95 3.28 -19.37
N VAL A 36 15.77 4.59 -19.19
CA VAL A 36 16.66 5.61 -19.81
C VAL A 36 18.08 5.48 -19.25
N ALA A 37 18.23 5.34 -17.93
CA ALA A 37 19.54 5.15 -17.31
C ALA A 37 20.24 3.89 -17.85
N TYR A 38 19.52 2.77 -18.00
CA TYR A 38 20.05 1.57 -18.63
C TYR A 38 20.56 1.82 -20.06
N VAL A 39 19.75 2.46 -20.91
CA VAL A 39 20.14 2.76 -22.30
C VAL A 39 21.38 3.66 -22.34
N VAL A 40 21.41 4.73 -21.53
CA VAL A 40 22.56 5.65 -21.47
C VAL A 40 23.82 4.91 -21.03
N ILE A 41 23.74 4.08 -19.99
CA ILE A 41 24.89 3.31 -19.48
C ILE A 41 25.38 2.32 -20.52
N VAL A 42 24.49 1.57 -21.17
CA VAL A 42 24.85 0.57 -22.18
C VAL A 42 25.49 1.22 -23.40
N LEU A 43 24.92 2.32 -23.90
CA LEU A 43 25.50 3.06 -25.02
C LEU A 43 26.84 3.70 -24.63
N TYR A 44 26.94 4.28 -23.44
CA TYR A 44 28.20 4.85 -22.95
C TYR A 44 29.29 3.78 -22.84
N LEU A 45 28.97 2.60 -22.28
CA LEU A 45 29.88 1.46 -22.21
C LEU A 45 30.32 1.00 -23.60
N PHE A 46 29.37 0.85 -24.53
CA PHE A 46 29.62 0.38 -25.88
C PHE A 46 30.54 1.33 -26.67
N PHE A 47 30.26 2.64 -26.64
CA PHE A 47 30.98 3.63 -27.43
C PHE A 47 32.26 4.16 -26.78
N ASN A 48 32.27 4.38 -25.46
CA ASN A 48 33.37 5.11 -24.81
C ASN A 48 34.33 4.19 -24.05
N ILE A 49 33.81 3.14 -23.40
CA ILE A 49 34.65 2.26 -22.56
C ILE A 49 35.22 1.11 -23.39
N LEU A 50 34.36 0.43 -24.15
CA LEU A 50 34.77 -0.69 -24.99
C LEU A 50 35.27 -0.24 -26.36
N ASP A 51 35.07 1.03 -26.70
CA ASP A 51 35.41 1.64 -28.00
C ASP A 51 34.92 0.82 -29.19
N LEU A 52 33.76 0.18 -29.08
CA LEU A 52 33.21 -0.68 -30.13
C LEU A 52 32.52 0.12 -31.24
N GLY A 53 32.63 1.44 -31.22
CA GLY A 53 32.07 2.32 -32.24
C GLY A 53 32.62 2.02 -33.63
N TYR A 54 33.88 1.54 -33.73
CA TYR A 54 34.46 1.17 -35.02
C TYR A 54 33.73 0.00 -35.69
N LEU A 55 33.07 -0.89 -34.93
CA LEU A 55 32.30 -2.00 -35.50
C LEU A 55 31.09 -1.51 -36.32
N LEU A 56 30.64 -0.28 -36.09
CA LEU A 56 29.55 0.34 -36.82
C LEU A 56 30.02 1.08 -38.08
N ASN A 57 31.33 1.34 -38.21
CA ASN A 57 31.88 2.06 -39.36
C ASN A 57 31.91 1.16 -40.59
N GLY A 58 31.26 1.60 -41.67
CA GLY A 58 31.17 0.85 -42.93
C GLY A 58 30.02 -0.16 -42.99
N LEU A 59 29.24 -0.29 -41.92
CA LEU A 59 27.96 -1.00 -41.95
C LEU A 59 26.88 -0.16 -42.67
N ASP A 60 25.94 -0.85 -43.30
CA ASP A 60 24.74 -0.22 -43.83
C ASP A 60 23.76 0.16 -42.70
N ASN A 61 22.83 1.06 -42.99
CA ASN A 61 21.89 1.57 -41.99
C ASN A 61 21.04 0.47 -41.31
N TRP A 62 20.74 -0.63 -42.01
CA TRP A 62 19.96 -1.73 -41.42
C TRP A 62 20.77 -2.49 -40.38
N SER A 63 22.05 -2.75 -40.65
CA SER A 63 22.94 -3.41 -39.70
C SER A 63 23.18 -2.55 -38.47
N VAL A 64 23.36 -1.23 -38.64
CA VAL A 64 23.48 -0.28 -37.52
C VAL A 64 22.21 -0.30 -36.65
N MET A 65 21.03 -0.26 -37.28
CA MET A 65 19.75 -0.35 -36.55
C MET A 65 19.60 -1.67 -35.79
N ALA A 66 20.01 -2.80 -36.38
CA ALA A 66 19.97 -4.10 -35.73
C ALA A 66 20.80 -4.13 -34.44
N VAL A 67 21.99 -3.53 -34.44
CA VAL A 67 22.83 -3.43 -33.24
C VAL A 67 22.13 -2.62 -32.15
N TYR A 68 21.53 -1.48 -32.49
CA TYR A 68 20.75 -0.68 -31.52
C TYR A 68 19.55 -1.44 -30.96
N ILE A 69 18.83 -2.19 -31.80
CA ILE A 69 17.71 -3.03 -31.36
C ILE A 69 18.21 -4.07 -30.36
N ILE A 70 19.30 -4.77 -30.64
CA ILE A 70 19.86 -5.79 -29.75
C ILE A 70 20.25 -5.17 -28.39
N LEU A 71 20.92 -4.01 -28.40
CA LEU A 71 21.34 -3.33 -27.18
C LEU A 71 20.15 -2.81 -26.35
N THR A 72 19.09 -2.36 -27.01
CA THR A 72 17.90 -1.78 -26.34
C THR A 72 16.82 -2.81 -26.02
N PHE A 73 16.85 -4.00 -26.64
CA PHE A 73 15.85 -5.07 -26.48
C PHE A 73 15.52 -5.41 -25.01
N PRO A 74 16.49 -5.52 -24.08
CA PRO A 74 16.22 -5.78 -22.67
C PRO A 74 15.25 -4.76 -22.02
N THR A 75 15.27 -3.52 -22.50
CA THR A 75 14.39 -2.43 -22.04
C THR A 75 12.92 -2.69 -22.37
N TYR A 76 12.63 -3.36 -23.49
CA TYR A 76 11.27 -3.67 -23.93
C TYR A 76 10.67 -4.83 -23.16
N ILE A 77 11.47 -5.86 -22.86
CA ILE A 77 11.04 -7.02 -22.08
C ILE A 77 11.10 -6.79 -20.56
N TYR A 78 11.83 -5.76 -20.10
CA TYR A 78 11.96 -5.34 -18.69
C TYR A 78 10.67 -5.46 -17.87
N PRO A 79 9.53 -4.85 -18.27
CA PRO A 79 8.32 -4.92 -17.46
C PRO A 79 7.70 -6.31 -17.42
N LEU A 80 7.80 -7.10 -18.50
CA LEU A 80 7.29 -8.48 -18.53
C LEU A 80 8.11 -9.37 -17.60
N VAL A 81 9.44 -9.29 -17.72
CA VAL A 81 10.37 -10.08 -16.91
C VAL A 81 10.23 -9.74 -15.44
N LEU A 82 10.21 -8.45 -15.09
CA LEU A 82 10.10 -8.04 -13.69
C LEU A 82 8.72 -8.30 -13.10
N GLU A 83 7.64 -8.06 -13.84
CA GLU A 83 6.31 -8.42 -13.34
C GLU A 83 6.20 -9.94 -13.13
N SER A 84 6.83 -10.76 -13.98
CA SER A 84 6.85 -12.21 -13.78
C SER A 84 7.71 -12.64 -12.60
N LEU A 85 8.88 -12.03 -12.39
CA LEU A 85 9.82 -12.42 -11.33
C LEU A 85 9.44 -11.86 -9.96
N MET A 86 8.79 -10.69 -9.92
CA MET A 86 8.44 -9.98 -8.69
C MET A 86 6.92 -10.00 -8.43
N GLU A 87 6.22 -11.04 -8.91
CA GLU A 87 4.80 -11.28 -8.64
C GLU A 87 3.91 -10.05 -8.87
N GLY A 88 4.03 -9.44 -10.06
CA GLY A 88 3.19 -8.32 -10.49
C GLY A 88 3.69 -6.95 -10.06
N GLN A 89 4.97 -6.85 -9.67
CA GLN A 89 5.63 -5.60 -9.32
C GLN A 89 6.83 -5.31 -10.24
N THR A 90 7.07 -4.03 -10.47
CA THR A 90 8.33 -3.49 -11.02
C THR A 90 8.98 -2.64 -9.92
N PRO A 91 10.26 -2.27 -10.01
CA PRO A 91 10.89 -1.34 -9.08
C PRO A 91 10.08 -0.06 -8.84
N GLY A 92 9.54 0.57 -9.90
CA GLY A 92 8.67 1.74 -9.77
C GLY A 92 7.37 1.43 -9.02
N LYS A 93 6.71 0.30 -9.33
CA LYS A 93 5.50 -0.14 -8.62
C LYS A 93 5.78 -0.49 -7.16
N LYS A 94 6.94 -1.09 -6.86
CA LYS A 94 7.36 -1.46 -5.50
C LYS A 94 7.59 -0.22 -4.65
N LEU A 95 8.24 0.80 -5.20
CA LEU A 95 8.39 2.12 -4.56
C LEU A 95 7.05 2.77 -4.27
N MET A 96 6.12 2.72 -5.22
CA MET A 96 4.76 3.24 -5.04
C MET A 96 3.86 2.35 -4.17
N LYS A 97 4.36 1.19 -3.71
CA LYS A 97 3.62 0.18 -2.95
C LYS A 97 2.34 -0.25 -3.66
N ILE A 98 2.41 -0.52 -4.96
CA ILE A 98 1.30 -1.02 -5.76
C ILE A 98 1.65 -2.40 -6.36
N ARG A 99 0.64 -3.24 -6.58
CA ARG A 99 0.81 -4.62 -7.09
C ARG A 99 -0.31 -5.00 -8.05
N VAL A 100 0.03 -5.74 -9.09
CA VAL A 100 -0.93 -6.38 -10.00
C VAL A 100 -1.46 -7.66 -9.36
N VAL A 101 -2.79 -7.81 -9.32
CA VAL A 101 -3.47 -9.02 -8.81
C VAL A 101 -4.61 -9.40 -9.74
N LYS A 102 -4.99 -10.67 -9.75
CA LYS A 102 -6.18 -11.12 -10.48
C LYS A 102 -7.45 -10.70 -9.72
N ILE A 103 -8.51 -10.39 -10.45
CA ILE A 103 -9.80 -10.01 -9.82
C ILE A 103 -10.39 -11.19 -9.03
N ASP A 104 -10.07 -12.41 -9.45
CA ASP A 104 -10.45 -13.66 -8.79
C ASP A 104 -9.60 -13.99 -7.54
N GLY A 105 -8.77 -13.05 -7.07
CA GLY A 105 -7.97 -13.20 -5.85
C GLY A 105 -6.73 -14.09 -5.96
N TYR A 106 -6.53 -14.74 -7.11
CA TYR A 106 -5.29 -15.45 -7.43
C TYR A 106 -4.14 -14.48 -7.75
N GLN A 107 -2.91 -14.98 -7.60
CA GLN A 107 -1.75 -14.31 -8.16
C GLN A 107 -1.87 -14.29 -9.69
N ALA A 108 -1.47 -13.18 -10.30
CA ALA A 108 -1.43 -13.09 -11.75
C ALA A 108 -0.32 -14.00 -12.29
N SER A 109 -0.67 -14.77 -13.31
CA SER A 109 0.21 -15.73 -13.97
C SER A 109 1.08 -15.05 -15.03
N PHE A 110 2.08 -15.76 -15.55
CA PHE A 110 2.90 -15.26 -16.66
C PHE A 110 2.06 -14.85 -17.89
N GLY A 111 1.01 -15.62 -18.21
CA GLY A 111 0.12 -15.30 -19.33
C GLY A 111 -0.61 -13.97 -19.14
N ASP A 112 -1.00 -13.66 -17.90
CA ASP A 112 -1.64 -12.39 -17.57
C ASP A 112 -0.67 -11.22 -17.78
N TYR A 113 0.59 -11.36 -17.36
CA TYR A 113 1.64 -10.36 -17.60
C TYR A 113 1.97 -10.21 -19.09
N LEU A 114 1.96 -11.31 -19.86
CA LEU A 114 2.20 -11.28 -21.30
C LEU A 114 1.10 -10.52 -22.04
N ILE A 115 -0.17 -10.79 -21.73
CA ILE A 115 -1.30 -10.04 -22.30
C ILE A 115 -1.15 -8.55 -21.99
N ARG A 116 -0.88 -8.21 -20.72
CA ARG A 116 -0.63 -6.82 -20.31
C ARG A 116 0.53 -6.18 -21.07
N TRP A 117 1.60 -6.94 -21.34
CA TRP A 117 2.76 -6.48 -22.08
C TRP A 117 2.46 -6.22 -23.56
N VAL A 118 1.73 -7.11 -24.24
CA VAL A 118 1.32 -6.93 -25.64
C VAL A 118 0.39 -5.72 -25.78
N PHE A 119 -0.63 -5.62 -24.92
CA PHE A 119 -1.54 -4.48 -24.91
C PHE A 119 -0.86 -3.17 -24.54
N ARG A 120 0.34 -3.21 -23.94
CA ARG A 120 1.12 -2.01 -23.66
C ARG A 120 1.50 -1.24 -24.92
N LEU A 121 1.67 -1.91 -26.06
CA LEU A 121 1.92 -1.25 -27.35
C LEU A 121 0.75 -0.34 -27.74
N ILE A 122 -0.47 -0.76 -27.41
CA ILE A 122 -1.70 0.00 -27.65
C ILE A 122 -1.89 1.05 -26.55
N ASP A 123 -1.72 0.68 -25.27
CA ASP A 123 -1.93 1.58 -24.14
C ASP A 123 -0.95 2.77 -24.13
N VAL A 124 0.27 2.61 -24.65
CA VAL A 124 1.30 3.66 -24.76
C VAL A 124 1.22 4.42 -26.08
N SER A 125 0.41 3.96 -27.04
CA SER A 125 0.15 4.70 -28.28
C SER A 125 -0.47 6.07 -27.98
N PHE A 126 -0.28 7.03 -28.90
CA PHE A 126 -0.72 8.42 -28.73
C PHE A 126 -0.31 9.02 -27.38
N ALA A 127 0.97 8.87 -27.01
CA ALA A 127 1.53 9.35 -25.74
C ALA A 127 0.83 8.82 -24.47
N GLY A 128 0.13 7.69 -24.54
CA GLY A 128 -0.55 7.08 -23.41
C GLY A 128 -2.01 7.51 -23.21
N VAL A 129 -2.58 8.27 -24.15
CA VAL A 129 -3.98 8.76 -24.07
C VAL A 129 -4.97 7.61 -23.99
N VAL A 130 -4.75 6.53 -24.77
CA VAL A 130 -5.63 5.35 -24.77
C VAL A 130 -5.63 4.66 -23.39
N GLY A 131 -4.45 4.51 -22.79
CA GLY A 131 -4.31 3.97 -21.44
C GLY A 131 -4.95 4.85 -20.37
N LEU A 132 -4.89 6.18 -20.51
CA LEU A 132 -5.53 7.12 -19.59
C LEU A 132 -7.06 7.09 -19.70
N ILE A 133 -7.60 7.13 -20.92
CA ILE A 133 -9.04 7.05 -21.16
C ILE A 133 -9.61 5.76 -20.59
N SER A 134 -8.97 4.61 -20.87
CA SER A 134 -9.43 3.32 -20.35
C SER A 134 -9.44 3.27 -18.83
N MET A 135 -8.44 3.85 -18.15
CA MET A 135 -8.45 3.97 -16.69
C MET A 135 -9.60 4.84 -16.17
N ILE A 136 -9.87 5.98 -16.80
CA ILE A 136 -10.91 6.91 -16.34
C ILE A 136 -12.31 6.29 -16.55
N VAL A 137 -12.51 5.58 -17.65
CA VAL A 137 -13.79 4.97 -18.01
C VAL A 137 -14.05 3.68 -17.22
N SER A 138 -12.99 2.93 -16.88
CA SER A 138 -13.11 1.69 -16.13
C SER A 138 -13.47 1.93 -14.66
N LYS A 139 -14.49 1.20 -14.17
CA LYS A 139 -14.93 1.24 -12.75
C LYS A 139 -13.80 0.98 -11.75
N ASN A 140 -12.81 0.16 -12.15
CA ASN A 140 -11.71 -0.30 -11.31
C ASN A 140 -10.37 0.38 -11.64
N ASN A 141 -10.39 1.51 -12.36
CA ASN A 141 -9.19 2.21 -12.83
C ASN A 141 -8.25 1.32 -13.68
N GLN A 142 -8.80 0.40 -14.48
CA GLN A 142 -8.03 -0.58 -15.27
C GLN A 142 -7.69 -0.04 -16.67
N ARG A 143 -6.48 -0.34 -17.16
CA ARG A 143 -6.08 -0.12 -18.57
C ARG A 143 -6.70 -1.20 -19.48
N LEU A 144 -6.59 -1.05 -20.80
CA LEU A 144 -7.04 -2.11 -21.73
C LEU A 144 -6.34 -3.44 -21.45
N GLY A 145 -5.03 -3.44 -21.25
CA GLY A 145 -4.29 -4.67 -20.91
C GLY A 145 -4.66 -5.27 -19.55
N ASP A 146 -5.09 -4.43 -18.59
CA ASP A 146 -5.58 -4.88 -17.28
C ASP A 146 -6.93 -5.59 -17.45
N ILE A 147 -7.83 -5.01 -18.24
CA ILE A 147 -9.17 -5.56 -18.53
C ILE A 147 -9.05 -6.88 -19.30
N ALA A 148 -8.21 -6.91 -20.34
CA ALA A 148 -8.03 -8.08 -21.20
C ALA A 148 -7.46 -9.29 -20.45
N SER A 149 -6.62 -9.06 -19.44
CA SER A 149 -6.05 -10.12 -18.59
C SER A 149 -6.88 -10.44 -17.35
N GLY A 150 -8.00 -9.73 -17.11
CA GLY A 150 -8.79 -9.91 -15.88
C GLY A 150 -8.00 -9.56 -14.60
N THR A 151 -7.09 -8.59 -14.69
CA THR A 151 -6.23 -8.16 -13.58
C THR A 151 -6.47 -6.71 -13.18
N ALA A 152 -6.19 -6.37 -11.93
CA ALA A 152 -6.27 -5.02 -11.41
C ALA A 152 -4.99 -4.66 -10.65
N VAL A 153 -4.69 -3.36 -10.54
CA VAL A 153 -3.59 -2.87 -9.71
C VAL A 153 -4.15 -2.34 -8.40
N ILE A 154 -3.75 -2.95 -7.29
CA ILE A 154 -4.14 -2.58 -5.93
C ILE A 154 -3.02 -1.82 -5.22
N SER A 155 -3.40 -1.00 -4.24
CA SER A 155 -2.48 -0.33 -3.33
C SER A 155 -2.22 -1.21 -2.11
N LEU A 156 -0.94 -1.42 -1.79
CA LEU A 156 -0.45 -2.12 -0.61
C LEU A 156 -0.22 -1.15 0.57
N LYS A 157 -0.51 0.15 0.40
CA LYS A 157 -0.39 1.12 1.49
C LYS A 157 -1.43 0.81 2.54
N ASN A 158 -0.97 0.34 3.69
CA ASN A 158 -1.82 0.14 4.85
C ASN A 158 -1.91 1.47 5.60
N ASN A 159 -3.09 2.12 5.58
CA ASN A 159 -3.34 3.33 6.37
C ASN A 159 -3.63 3.01 7.85
N ILE A 160 -3.33 1.78 8.29
CA ILE A 160 -3.49 1.36 9.68
C ILE A 160 -2.23 1.80 10.42
N ASN A 161 -2.31 2.97 11.04
CA ASN A 161 -1.25 3.49 11.90
C ASN A 161 -1.15 2.58 13.14
N ILE A 162 0.04 2.03 13.43
CA ILE A 162 0.32 1.15 14.57
C ILE A 162 0.11 1.87 15.92
N SER A 163 -0.22 3.16 15.92
CA SER A 163 -0.74 3.88 17.09
C SER A 163 -2.04 3.29 17.67
N HIS A 164 -2.70 2.36 16.96
CA HIS A 164 -3.82 1.55 17.45
C HIS A 164 -3.41 0.27 18.20
N THR A 165 -2.14 0.10 18.56
CA THR A 165 -1.80 -0.91 19.57
C THR A 165 -2.24 -0.39 20.93
N ILE A 166 -3.07 -1.14 21.65
CA ILE A 166 -3.64 -0.76 22.95
C ILE A 166 -2.53 -0.51 23.99
N LEU A 167 -1.39 -1.17 23.80
CA LEU A 167 -0.22 -1.16 24.68
C LEU A 167 0.42 0.24 24.74
N GLU A 168 0.36 0.83 25.93
CA GLU A 168 1.14 1.99 26.33
C GLU A 168 2.33 1.47 27.15
N ASN A 169 3.55 1.98 26.95
CA ASN A 169 4.70 1.59 27.79
C ASN A 169 4.45 2.09 29.21
N ILE A 170 4.15 1.19 30.13
CA ILE A 170 3.96 1.48 31.55
C ILE A 170 5.30 1.28 32.25
N ASN A 171 5.73 2.25 33.06
CA ASN A 171 6.92 2.09 33.90
C ASN A 171 6.67 1.00 34.95
N ASP A 172 7.67 0.17 35.26
CA ASP A 172 7.55 -0.98 36.17
C ASP A 172 7.09 -0.61 37.60
N ASP A 173 7.24 0.65 38.00
CA ASP A 173 6.83 1.19 39.30
C ASP A 173 5.36 1.66 39.36
N TYR A 174 4.56 1.40 38.32
CA TYR A 174 3.17 1.84 38.26
C TYR A 174 2.26 1.02 39.18
N ILE A 175 1.54 1.69 40.08
CA ILE A 175 0.57 1.09 41.00
C ILE A 175 -0.84 1.30 40.42
N PRO A 176 -1.54 0.24 39.98
CA PRO A 176 -2.88 0.35 39.41
C PRO A 176 -3.91 0.78 40.46
N SER A 177 -4.86 1.63 40.07
CA SER A 177 -5.87 2.22 40.98
C SER A 177 -7.24 1.53 40.90
N PHE A 178 -7.58 0.95 39.75
CA PHE A 178 -8.87 0.33 39.47
C PHE A 178 -8.70 -1.12 38.98
N PRO A 179 -8.66 -2.11 39.89
CA PRO A 179 -8.58 -3.53 39.53
C PRO A 179 -9.77 -4.02 38.70
N GLN A 180 -10.91 -3.32 38.75
CA GLN A 180 -12.15 -3.68 38.06
C GLN A 180 -12.01 -3.66 36.52
N VAL A 181 -10.97 -3.01 35.99
CA VAL A 181 -10.71 -2.91 34.54
C VAL A 181 -10.53 -4.28 33.86
N ILE A 182 -10.15 -5.31 34.61
CA ILE A 182 -10.01 -6.70 34.11
C ILE A 182 -11.34 -7.23 33.56
N ALA A 183 -12.47 -6.67 33.98
CA ALA A 183 -13.79 -7.05 33.46
C ALA A 183 -14.04 -6.58 32.00
N LEU A 184 -13.19 -5.72 31.44
CA LEU A 184 -13.32 -5.21 30.07
C LEU A 184 -12.66 -6.18 29.07
N SER A 185 -13.28 -6.36 27.90
CA SER A 185 -12.65 -7.10 26.81
C SER A 185 -11.62 -6.25 26.06
N ASP A 186 -10.68 -6.89 25.35
CA ASP A 186 -9.71 -6.21 24.47
C ASP A 186 -10.41 -5.30 23.44
N ASN A 187 -11.56 -5.75 22.95
CA ASN A 187 -12.38 -4.99 22.01
C ASN A 187 -12.98 -3.74 22.66
N ASP A 188 -13.46 -3.85 23.90
CA ASP A 188 -13.97 -2.70 24.66
C ASP A 188 -12.86 -1.68 24.93
N MET A 189 -11.67 -2.15 25.32
CA MET A 189 -10.52 -1.29 25.57
C MET A 189 -10.07 -0.57 24.28
N ARG A 190 -10.06 -1.28 23.15
CA ARG A 190 -9.78 -0.66 21.83
C ARG A 190 -10.76 0.47 21.52
N ILE A 191 -12.06 0.23 21.70
CA ILE A 191 -13.10 1.25 21.45
C ILE A 191 -12.95 2.44 22.39
N ILE A 192 -12.66 2.20 23.67
CA ILE A 192 -12.41 3.24 24.67
C ILE A 192 -11.21 4.10 24.28
N LYS A 193 -10.06 3.47 23.97
CA LYS A 193 -8.82 4.15 23.57
C LYS A 193 -9.00 4.98 22.29
N ASP A 194 -9.64 4.41 21.28
CA ASP A 194 -9.87 5.07 19.99
C ASP A 194 -10.77 6.31 20.12
N ASN A 195 -11.87 6.19 20.86
CA ASN A 195 -12.78 7.31 21.06
C ASN A 195 -12.16 8.37 21.98
N TYR A 196 -11.45 7.96 23.02
CA TYR A 196 -10.76 8.89 23.92
C TYR A 196 -9.68 9.69 23.19
N THR A 197 -8.82 9.03 22.42
CA THR A 197 -7.74 9.71 21.66
C THR A 197 -8.29 10.68 20.61
N LYS A 198 -9.38 10.31 19.91
CA LYS A 198 -10.08 11.22 18.98
C LYS A 198 -10.68 12.41 19.72
N ALA A 199 -11.36 12.18 20.84
CA ALA A 199 -12.01 13.23 21.61
C ALA A 199 -11.02 14.20 22.24
N VAL A 200 -9.86 13.73 22.73
CA VAL A 200 -8.79 14.60 23.25
C VAL A 200 -8.19 15.47 22.14
N LYS A 201 -7.95 14.92 20.94
CA LYS A 201 -7.43 15.69 19.79
C LYS A 201 -8.41 16.77 19.30
N ALA A 202 -9.71 16.49 19.36
CA ALA A 202 -10.77 17.41 18.95
C ALA A 202 -11.25 18.35 20.09
N ASP A 203 -10.70 18.22 21.31
CA ASP A 203 -11.20 18.79 22.56
C ASP A 203 -12.72 18.61 22.77
N ASP A 204 -13.27 17.47 22.32
CA ASP A 204 -14.69 17.16 22.44
C ASP A 204 -15.02 16.67 23.86
N ARG A 205 -15.47 17.62 24.69
CA ARG A 205 -15.85 17.35 26.08
C ARG A 205 -17.10 16.47 26.21
N GLN A 206 -18.01 16.49 25.23
CA GLN A 206 -19.24 15.69 25.31
C GLN A 206 -18.92 14.20 25.18
N ILE A 207 -18.03 13.85 24.25
CA ILE A 207 -17.61 12.46 24.08
C ILE A 207 -16.87 11.97 25.33
N ILE A 208 -16.00 12.79 25.92
CA ILE A 208 -15.25 12.44 27.13
C ILE A 208 -16.18 12.15 28.30
N SER A 209 -17.19 13.00 28.53
CA SER A 209 -18.15 12.79 29.61
C SER A 209 -19.03 11.54 29.37
N LYS A 210 -19.52 11.35 28.13
CA LYS A 210 -20.28 10.13 27.77
C LYS A 210 -19.47 8.86 27.97
N LEU A 211 -18.19 8.88 27.57
CA LEU A 211 -17.28 7.75 27.74
C LEU A 211 -17.04 7.46 29.23
N SER A 212 -16.76 8.50 30.03
CA SER A 212 -16.57 8.39 31.48
C SER A 212 -17.79 7.76 32.16
N ASN A 213 -18.99 8.27 31.88
CA ASN A 213 -20.23 7.76 32.47
C ASN A 213 -20.50 6.31 32.05
N LYS A 214 -20.22 5.95 30.79
CA LYS A 214 -20.38 4.56 30.33
C LYS A 214 -19.40 3.63 31.03
N ILE A 215 -18.14 4.01 31.18
CA ILE A 215 -17.13 3.21 31.90
C ILE A 215 -17.53 3.04 33.37
N LYS A 216 -17.94 4.12 34.05
CA LYS A 216 -18.45 4.06 35.43
C LYS A 216 -19.63 3.09 35.57
N SER A 217 -20.56 3.10 34.60
CA SER A 217 -21.72 2.20 34.61
C SER A 217 -21.37 0.73 34.46
N ILE A 218 -20.37 0.41 33.63
CA ILE A 218 -19.93 -0.97 33.37
C ILE A 218 -19.11 -1.50 34.55
N LEU A 219 -18.17 -0.69 35.04
CA LEU A 219 -17.26 -1.06 36.12
C LEU A 219 -17.89 -0.88 37.51
N LYS A 220 -19.12 -0.33 37.58
CA LYS A 220 -19.84 0.01 38.82
C LYS A 220 -18.98 0.84 39.78
N LEU A 221 -18.29 1.84 39.24
CA LEU A 221 -17.40 2.73 39.99
C LEU A 221 -18.13 4.03 40.34
N GLU A 222 -18.13 4.37 41.62
CA GLU A 222 -18.50 5.69 42.11
C GLU A 222 -17.21 6.51 42.31
N ILE A 223 -17.08 7.60 41.58
CA ILE A 223 -15.88 8.44 41.60
C ILE A 223 -16.29 9.84 42.00
N ASP A 224 -15.66 10.32 43.06
CA ASP A 224 -15.81 11.68 43.55
C ASP A 224 -15.25 12.68 42.52
N PRO A 225 -16.08 13.57 41.94
CA PRO A 225 -15.66 14.55 40.94
C PRO A 225 -14.57 15.51 41.45
N THR A 226 -14.40 15.62 42.76
CA THR A 226 -13.40 16.52 43.39
C THR A 226 -11.98 15.96 43.37
N LYS A 227 -11.82 14.63 43.22
CA LYS A 227 -10.51 13.97 43.29
C LYS A 227 -9.84 13.76 41.94
N MET A 228 -10.62 13.64 40.86
CA MET A 228 -10.09 13.33 39.54
C MET A 228 -11.01 13.81 38.42
N THR A 229 -10.44 14.44 37.40
CA THR A 229 -11.20 14.87 36.21
C THR A 229 -11.57 13.68 35.32
N GLU A 230 -12.62 13.81 34.51
CA GLU A 230 -13.06 12.76 33.57
C GLU A 230 -11.94 12.34 32.59
N LYS A 231 -11.11 13.31 32.14
CA LYS A 231 -9.94 13.05 31.30
C LYS A 231 -8.91 12.18 32.04
N GLN A 232 -8.56 12.55 33.26
CA GLN A 232 -7.61 11.79 34.09
C GLN A 232 -8.14 10.38 34.40
N PHE A 233 -9.44 10.26 34.70
CA PHE A 233 -10.08 8.98 34.97
C PHE A 233 -9.90 7.99 33.82
N ILE A 234 -10.29 8.39 32.61
CA ILE A 234 -10.21 7.52 31.43
C ILE A 234 -8.74 7.14 31.17
N ASN A 235 -7.81 8.07 31.37
CA ASN A 235 -6.39 7.80 31.20
C ASN A 235 -5.87 6.75 32.20
N VAL A 236 -6.27 6.83 33.48
CA VAL A 236 -5.89 5.85 34.50
C VAL A 236 -6.50 4.48 34.18
N ILE A 237 -7.76 4.43 33.71
CA ILE A 237 -8.41 3.17 33.30
C ILE A 237 -7.64 2.47 32.16
N ILE A 238 -7.20 3.22 31.15
CA ILE A 238 -6.42 2.67 30.03
C ILE A 238 -5.07 2.11 30.53
N LYS A 239 -4.41 2.82 31.45
CA LYS A 239 -3.14 2.39 32.05
C LYS A 239 -3.30 1.16 32.94
N ASP A 240 -4.30 1.14 33.80
CA ASP A 240 -4.58 0.00 34.68
C ASP A 240 -4.89 -1.25 33.86
N TYR A 241 -5.67 -1.12 32.80
CA TYR A 241 -5.97 -2.24 31.91
C TYR A 241 -4.72 -2.82 31.26
N ASN A 242 -3.87 -1.96 30.71
CA ASN A 242 -2.60 -2.34 30.10
C ASN A 242 -1.63 -2.96 31.13
N TYR A 243 -1.65 -2.53 32.40
CA TYR A 243 -0.83 -3.14 33.45
C TYR A 243 -1.27 -4.57 33.76
N TYR A 244 -2.59 -4.82 33.89
CA TYR A 244 -3.11 -6.15 34.20
C TYR A 244 -3.05 -7.11 33.01
N THR A 245 -3.21 -6.63 31.78
CA THR A 245 -3.19 -7.47 30.57
C THR A 245 -1.80 -7.57 29.93
N GLY A 246 -0.88 -6.65 30.25
CA GLY A 246 0.48 -6.61 29.70
C GLY A 246 1.50 -7.46 30.46
N LYS A 247 1.18 -7.94 31.67
CA LYS A 247 2.09 -8.77 32.50
C LYS A 247 2.11 -10.26 32.15
N ASP A 248 1.23 -10.74 31.26
CA ASP A 248 1.17 -12.16 30.85
C ASP A 248 2.13 -12.52 29.69
N LYS A 249 3.36 -11.99 29.67
CA LYS A 249 4.42 -12.45 28.78
C LYS A 249 5.77 -12.57 29.46
#